data_AF-A0A517RG39-F1
#
_entry.id   AF-A0A517RG39-F1
#
_cell.length_a   1.000
_cell.length_b   1.000
_cell.length_c   1.000
_cell.angle_alpha   90.00
_cell.angle_beta   90.00
_cell.angle_gamma   90.00
#
_symmetry.space_group_name_H-M   'P 1'
#
loop_
_entity.id
_entity.type
_entity.pdbx_description
1 polymer ?
#
loop_
_entity_poly.entity_id
_entity_poly.type
_entity_poly.pdbx_seq_one_letter_code
_entity_poly.pdbx_strand_id
1 'polypeptide(L)'
;MNRFICCSFILFFLTIPFSARSQINSEIESAPQHTKYTNWPWPVAIPKTSSPEIISAAARLTKSLNNPLNVLQVTQNPGCALWLEVGSWKPNPSTPGYLILIQPGGGRIIASNLEQLQLAIHQLKQKTRIHDGKTELPVGVITNYSLIGKANARS
;
A
#
# COMPACT_ATOMS: atom_id res chain seq x y z
N MET A 1 77.30 -14.91 -1.34
CA MET A 1 77.58 -13.85 -0.33
C MET A 1 76.35 -12.95 -0.33
N ASN A 2 75.57 -12.66 0.70
CA ASN A 2 75.63 -12.75 2.17
C ASN A 2 74.14 -12.82 2.66
N ARG A 3 73.75 -13.80 3.48
CA ARG A 3 73.64 -13.80 4.97
C ARG A 3 72.46 -12.98 5.55
N PHE A 4 71.50 -13.76 6.08
CA PHE A 4 70.80 -13.68 7.39
C PHE A 4 70.36 -12.33 8.00
N ILE A 5 69.11 -12.33 8.52
CA ILE A 5 68.63 -11.92 9.87
C ILE A 5 67.09 -11.93 9.75
N CYS A 6 66.33 -12.93 10.20
CA CYS A 6 66.07 -13.41 11.57
C CYS A 6 65.53 -12.31 12.51
N CYS A 7 64.21 -12.13 12.55
CA CYS A 7 63.53 -11.66 13.76
C CYS A 7 62.07 -12.12 13.76
N SER A 8 61.83 -13.17 14.55
CA SER A 8 60.53 -13.60 15.04
C SER A 8 59.83 -12.46 15.77
N PHE A 9 58.55 -12.23 15.48
CA PHE A 9 57.60 -11.72 16.47
C PHE A 9 56.36 -12.60 16.47
N ILE A 10 56.36 -13.52 17.43
CA ILE A 10 55.21 -14.28 17.88
C ILE A 10 54.34 -13.29 18.65
N LEU A 11 53.13 -13.01 18.15
CA LEU A 11 52.09 -12.35 18.94
C LEU A 11 50.84 -13.22 18.94
N PHE A 12 50.80 -14.02 20.01
CA PHE A 12 49.66 -14.44 20.82
C PHE A 12 48.25 -14.30 20.23
N PHE A 13 47.63 -15.47 20.13
CA PHE A 13 46.21 -15.74 20.16
C PHE A 13 45.42 -14.83 21.11
N LEU A 14 44.45 -14.11 20.55
CA LEU A 14 43.19 -13.80 21.22
C LEU A 14 42.07 -14.19 20.24
N THR A 15 41.77 -15.48 20.22
CA THR A 15 40.58 -16.03 19.60
C THR A 15 39.37 -15.54 20.39
N ILE A 16 38.74 -14.48 19.90
CA ILE A 16 37.37 -14.16 20.31
C ILE A 16 36.51 -15.29 19.75
N PRO A 17 35.77 -16.07 20.56
CA PRO A 17 34.72 -16.91 20.01
C PRO A 17 33.68 -15.95 19.44
N PHE A 18 33.71 -15.74 18.12
CA PHE A 18 32.58 -15.17 17.41
C PHE A 18 31.46 -16.19 17.54
N SER A 19 30.68 -16.07 18.62
CA SER A 19 29.41 -16.75 18.77
C SER A 19 28.62 -16.43 17.53
N ALA A 20 28.58 -17.39 16.60
CA ALA A 20 27.63 -17.44 15.53
C ALA A 20 26.26 -17.53 16.20
N ARG A 21 25.70 -16.36 16.53
CA ARG A 21 24.30 -16.23 16.88
C ARG A 21 23.58 -16.54 15.58
N SER A 22 23.22 -17.82 15.43
CA SER A 22 22.18 -18.24 14.52
C SER A 22 20.94 -17.44 14.92
N GLN A 23 20.78 -16.26 14.32
CA GLN A 23 19.47 -15.68 14.14
C GLN A 23 18.78 -16.62 13.17
N ILE A 24 18.12 -17.62 13.75
CA ILE A 24 16.87 -18.15 13.23
C ILE A 24 15.95 -16.94 13.16
N ASN A 25 16.14 -16.10 12.15
CA ASN A 25 15.07 -15.26 11.66
C ASN A 25 14.09 -16.28 11.09
N SER A 26 13.16 -16.70 11.93
CA SER A 26 11.88 -17.22 11.51
C SER A 26 11.23 -16.14 10.67
N GLU A 27 11.66 -16.03 9.42
CA GLU A 27 10.89 -15.50 8.34
C GLU A 27 9.69 -16.45 8.26
N ILE A 28 8.69 -16.16 9.09
CA ILE A 28 7.36 -16.71 8.94
C ILE A 28 6.92 -16.16 7.58
N GLU A 29 7.26 -16.91 6.54
CA GLU A 29 6.68 -16.80 5.22
C GLU A 29 5.18 -16.93 5.44
N SER A 30 4.52 -15.77 5.58
CA SER A 30 3.08 -15.70 5.66
C SER A 30 2.59 -16.34 4.37
N ALA A 31 1.98 -17.52 4.49
CA ALA A 31 1.40 -18.24 3.36
C ALA A 31 0.72 -17.23 2.42
N PRO A 32 0.96 -17.30 1.10
CA PRO A 32 0.50 -16.28 0.16
C PRO A 32 -1.00 -16.09 0.36
N GLN A 33 -1.38 -14.94 0.93
CA GLN A 33 -2.78 -14.59 1.04
C GLN A 33 -3.29 -14.45 -0.40
N HIS A 34 -4.04 -15.45 -0.85
CA HIS A 34 -4.66 -15.43 -2.16
C HIS A 34 -5.52 -14.17 -2.23
N THR A 35 -5.03 -13.16 -2.95
CA THR A 35 -5.73 -11.87 -3.04
C THR A 35 -7.01 -12.13 -3.81
N LYS A 36 -8.16 -11.95 -3.15
CA LYS A 36 -9.46 -12.05 -3.81
C LYS A 36 -9.66 -10.82 -4.67
N TYR A 37 -10.24 -11.00 -5.86
CA TYR A 37 -10.56 -9.90 -6.77
C TYR A 37 -12.07 -9.85 -7.02
N THR A 38 -12.56 -8.69 -7.45
CA THR A 38 -13.95 -8.46 -7.82
C THR A 38 -14.05 -7.62 -9.07
N ASN A 39 -15.01 -7.93 -9.95
CA ASN A 39 -15.34 -7.11 -11.11
C ASN A 39 -15.72 -5.69 -10.67
N TRP A 40 -15.28 -4.69 -11.43
CA TRP A 40 -15.51 -3.28 -11.11
C TRP A 40 -16.33 -2.54 -12.16
N PRO A 41 -17.67 -2.74 -12.19
CA PRO A 41 -18.55 -2.00 -13.09
C PRO A 41 -18.85 -0.58 -12.57
N TRP A 42 -18.51 -0.29 -11.31
CA TRP A 42 -19.00 0.89 -10.60
C TRP A 42 -18.22 2.17 -10.95
N PRO A 43 -18.91 3.33 -11.05
CA PRO A 43 -18.26 4.60 -11.37
C PRO A 43 -17.35 5.06 -10.24
N VAL A 44 -16.47 6.01 -10.56
CA VAL A 44 -15.78 6.82 -9.53
C VAL A 44 -16.72 7.95 -9.10
N ALA A 45 -16.83 8.17 -7.79
CA ALA A 45 -17.67 9.21 -7.22
C ALA A 45 -16.87 10.14 -6.28
N ILE A 46 -17.23 11.41 -6.28
CA ILE A 46 -16.61 12.47 -5.46
C ILE A 46 -17.67 13.39 -4.84
N PRO A 47 -17.37 14.08 -3.72
CA PRO A 47 -18.19 15.16 -3.20
C PRO A 47 -18.43 16.25 -4.26
N LYS A 48 -19.65 16.81 -4.33
CA LYS A 48 -19.95 17.98 -5.19
C LYS A 48 -19.08 19.20 -4.91
N THR A 49 -18.53 19.31 -3.71
CA THR A 49 -17.67 20.41 -3.26
C THR A 49 -16.18 20.15 -3.53
N SER A 50 -15.85 19.11 -4.30
CA SER A 50 -14.46 18.74 -4.61
C SER A 50 -13.75 19.82 -5.41
N SER A 51 -12.46 20.01 -5.14
CA SER A 51 -11.62 20.95 -5.88
C SER A 51 -11.37 20.46 -7.33
N PRO A 52 -10.98 21.35 -8.26
CA PRO A 52 -10.63 20.98 -9.63
C PRO A 52 -9.56 19.88 -9.72
N GLU A 53 -8.61 19.87 -8.79
CA GLU A 53 -7.54 18.86 -8.73
C GLU A 53 -8.09 17.47 -8.39
N ILE A 54 -9.07 17.40 -7.48
CA ILE A 54 -9.75 16.15 -7.11
C ILE A 54 -10.62 15.66 -8.28
N ILE A 55 -11.35 16.57 -8.94
CA ILE A 55 -12.15 16.25 -10.14
C ILE A 55 -11.25 15.67 -11.23
N SER A 56 -10.11 16.30 -11.47
CA SER A 56 -9.11 15.85 -12.45
C SER A 56 -8.50 14.50 -12.07
N ALA A 57 -8.20 14.28 -10.79
CA ALA A 57 -7.70 13.00 -10.29
C ALA A 57 -8.74 11.87 -10.45
N ALA A 58 -10.00 12.12 -10.13
CA ALA A 58 -11.10 11.19 -10.32
C ALA A 58 -11.28 10.83 -11.81
N ALA A 59 -11.20 11.81 -12.70
CA ALA A 59 -11.30 11.57 -14.14
C ALA A 59 -10.16 10.70 -14.67
N ARG A 60 -8.92 10.91 -14.19
CA ARG A 60 -7.78 10.05 -14.51
C ARG A 60 -7.97 8.63 -13.98
N LEU A 61 -8.51 8.48 -12.77
CA LEU A 61 -8.81 7.18 -12.18
C LEU A 61 -9.86 6.43 -12.99
N THR A 62 -11.00 7.06 -13.32
CA THR A 62 -12.05 6.47 -14.17
C THR A 62 -11.48 5.91 -15.47
N LYS A 63 -10.65 6.71 -16.16
CA LYS A 63 -9.97 6.28 -17.40
C LYS A 63 -9.05 5.07 -17.16
N SER A 64 -8.26 5.10 -16.08
CA SER A 64 -7.34 3.99 -15.77
C SER A 64 -8.05 2.69 -15.40
N LEU A 65 -9.30 2.76 -14.94
CA LEU A 65 -10.14 1.62 -14.63
C LEU A 65 -10.91 1.11 -15.85
N ASN A 66 -10.70 1.67 -17.04
CA ASN A 66 -11.49 1.38 -18.25
C ASN A 66 -13.01 1.43 -17.98
N ASN A 67 -13.43 2.32 -17.07
CA ASN A 67 -14.83 2.38 -16.68
C ASN A 67 -15.60 3.25 -17.69
N PRO A 68 -16.71 2.76 -18.27
CA PRO A 68 -17.48 3.50 -19.27
C PRO A 68 -18.32 4.64 -18.67
N LEU A 69 -18.46 4.68 -17.35
CA LEU A 69 -19.27 5.68 -16.64
C LEU A 69 -18.43 6.91 -16.30
N ASN A 70 -19.05 8.08 -16.40
CA ASN A 70 -18.43 9.33 -15.98
C ASN A 70 -18.25 9.41 -14.46
N VAL A 71 -17.35 10.30 -14.03
CA VAL A 71 -17.20 10.65 -12.61
C VAL A 71 -18.52 11.20 -12.09
N LEU A 72 -19.05 10.61 -11.02
CA LEU A 72 -20.24 11.08 -10.34
C LEU A 72 -19.88 12.14 -9.29
N GLN A 73 -20.50 13.32 -9.38
CA GLN A 73 -20.39 14.36 -8.36
C GLN A 73 -21.67 14.41 -7.53
N VAL A 74 -21.59 13.90 -6.30
CA VAL A 74 -22.75 13.71 -5.42
C VAL A 74 -22.47 14.23 -4.01
N THR A 75 -23.52 14.51 -3.23
CA THR A 75 -23.37 15.11 -1.90
C THR A 75 -22.85 14.10 -0.86
N GLN A 76 -23.16 12.81 -1.05
CA GLN A 76 -22.81 11.73 -0.12
C GLN A 76 -22.40 10.46 -0.88
N ASN A 77 -21.69 9.55 -0.23
CA ASN A 77 -21.26 8.29 -0.82
C ASN A 77 -22.48 7.48 -1.32
N PRO A 78 -22.57 7.17 -2.63
CA PRO A 78 -23.71 6.46 -3.22
C PRO A 78 -23.69 4.94 -2.99
N GLY A 79 -22.68 4.40 -2.30
CA GLY A 79 -22.52 2.96 -2.06
C GLY A 79 -21.90 2.25 -3.26
N CYS A 80 -22.65 2.14 -4.36
CA CYS A 80 -22.24 1.47 -5.60
C CYS A 80 -21.28 2.32 -6.46
N ALA A 81 -20.17 2.77 -5.87
CA ALA A 81 -19.13 3.56 -6.52
C ALA A 81 -17.77 3.35 -5.85
N LEU A 82 -16.71 3.80 -6.52
CA LEU A 82 -15.44 4.09 -5.86
C LEU A 82 -15.48 5.53 -5.33
N TRP A 83 -15.81 5.70 -4.05
CA TRP A 83 -15.93 7.01 -3.41
C TRP A 83 -14.55 7.56 -3.03
N LEU A 84 -14.20 8.75 -3.52
CA LEU A 84 -12.95 9.44 -3.21
C LEU A 84 -13.23 10.58 -2.24
N GLU A 85 -12.49 10.57 -1.12
CA GLU A 85 -12.61 11.56 -0.07
C GLU A 85 -11.23 12.07 0.32
N VAL A 86 -11.09 13.40 0.32
CA VAL A 86 -9.90 14.08 0.81
C VAL A 86 -10.31 14.92 2.00
N GLY A 87 -9.65 14.72 3.15
CA GLY A 87 -9.97 15.43 4.37
C GLY A 87 -8.77 15.54 5.29
N SER A 88 -8.91 16.27 6.39
CA SER A 88 -7.82 16.56 7.35
C SER A 88 -7.48 15.40 8.30
N TRP A 89 -8.10 14.23 8.14
CA TRP A 89 -7.80 13.04 8.92
C TRP A 89 -6.35 12.60 8.68
N LYS A 90 -5.69 12.12 9.74
CA LYS A 90 -4.36 11.51 9.66
C LYS A 90 -4.34 10.19 10.46
N PRO A 91 -3.84 9.09 9.88
CA PRO A 91 -3.64 7.85 10.64
C PRO A 91 -2.62 8.06 11.78
N ASN A 92 -2.76 7.31 12.88
CA ASN A 92 -1.79 7.32 13.98
C ASN A 92 -0.39 6.89 13.47
N PRO A 93 0.71 7.58 13.82
CA PRO A 93 0.85 8.67 14.81
C PRO A 93 0.74 10.09 14.23
N SER A 94 -0.32 10.38 13.46
CA SER A 94 -0.62 11.69 12.85
C SER A 94 0.23 12.05 11.62
N THR A 95 0.74 11.05 10.89
CA THR A 95 1.37 11.25 9.57
C THR A 95 0.32 11.22 8.47
N PRO A 96 0.42 12.02 7.39
CA PRO A 96 -0.47 11.89 6.23
C PRO A 96 -0.45 10.47 5.68
N GLY A 97 -1.62 9.96 5.28
CA GLY A 97 -1.75 8.63 4.71
C GLY A 97 -2.98 8.49 3.83
N TYR A 98 -3.17 7.29 3.30
CA TYR A 98 -4.37 6.92 2.57
C TYR A 98 -4.86 5.53 2.97
N LEU A 99 -6.17 5.32 2.80
CA LEU A 99 -6.87 4.06 2.96
C LEU A 99 -7.66 3.78 1.68
N ILE A 100 -7.46 2.60 1.11
CA ILE A 100 -8.30 2.06 0.03
C ILE A 100 -9.03 0.86 0.60
N LEU A 101 -10.35 0.90 0.56
CA LEU A 101 -11.23 -0.20 0.90
C LEU A 101 -12.00 -0.60 -0.34
N ILE A 102 -11.89 -1.87 -0.76
CA ILE A 102 -12.61 -2.41 -1.90
C ILE A 102 -13.47 -3.58 -1.45
N GLN A 103 -14.74 -3.56 -1.83
CA GLN A 103 -15.71 -4.62 -1.62
C GLN A 103 -16.49 -4.86 -2.93
N PRO A 104 -17.11 -6.04 -3.15
CA PRO A 104 -17.85 -6.31 -4.40
C PRO A 104 -18.95 -5.29 -4.74
N GLY A 105 -19.55 -4.66 -3.73
CA GLY A 105 -20.63 -3.67 -3.91
C GLY A 105 -20.18 -2.21 -3.96
N GLY A 106 -18.90 -1.91 -3.82
CA GLY A 106 -18.43 -0.52 -3.70
C GLY A 106 -17.08 -0.40 -3.04
N GLY A 107 -16.54 0.81 -3.01
CA GLY A 107 -15.22 1.06 -2.52
C GLY A 107 -15.02 2.48 -2.05
N ARG A 108 -13.96 2.70 -1.29
CA ARG A 108 -13.62 3.98 -0.72
C ARG A 108 -12.13 4.22 -0.78
N ILE A 109 -11.75 5.40 -1.25
CA ILE A 109 -10.41 5.95 -1.09
C ILE A 109 -10.55 7.15 -0.16
N ILE A 110 -9.92 7.08 1.01
CA ILE A 110 -9.78 8.21 1.93
C ILE A 110 -8.32 8.63 1.91
N ALA A 111 -8.05 9.91 1.72
CA ALA A 111 -6.69 10.48 1.73
C ALA A 111 -6.60 11.72 2.65
N SER A 112 -5.48 11.84 3.38
CA SER A 112 -5.22 12.99 4.25
C SER A 112 -5.02 14.31 3.49
N ASN A 113 -4.68 14.26 2.20
CA ASN A 113 -4.48 15.40 1.32
C ASN A 113 -4.43 14.92 -0.15
N LEU A 114 -4.27 15.86 -1.08
CA LEU A 114 -4.22 15.57 -2.51
C LEU A 114 -3.03 14.65 -2.90
N GLU A 115 -1.87 14.83 -2.28
CA GLU A 115 -0.69 14.00 -2.53
C GLU A 115 -0.97 12.54 -2.16
N GLN A 116 -1.56 12.31 -0.98
CA GLN A 116 -1.95 10.97 -0.53
C GLN A 116 -3.05 10.37 -1.43
N LEU A 117 -3.96 11.18 -1.98
CA LEU A 117 -4.94 10.71 -2.96
C LEU A 117 -4.26 10.22 -4.24
N GLN A 118 -3.26 10.96 -4.73
CA GLN A 118 -2.50 10.57 -5.93
C GLN A 118 -1.73 9.28 -5.71
N LEU A 119 -1.10 9.11 -4.53
CA LEU A 119 -0.44 7.86 -4.13
C LEU A 119 -1.43 6.70 -4.05
N ALA A 120 -2.62 6.91 -3.46
CA ALA A 120 -3.67 5.91 -3.38
C ALA A 120 -4.14 5.47 -4.78
N ILE A 121 -4.37 6.42 -5.68
CA ILE A 121 -4.75 6.15 -7.08
C ILE A 121 -3.66 5.36 -7.80
N HIS A 122 -2.40 5.76 -7.62
CA HIS A 122 -1.27 5.03 -8.19
C HIS A 122 -1.24 3.58 -7.69
N GLN A 123 -1.37 3.38 -6.38
CA GLN A 123 -1.35 2.05 -5.76
C GLN A 123 -2.53 1.18 -6.16
N LEU A 124 -3.73 1.75 -6.30
CA LEU A 124 -4.87 1.02 -6.84
C LEU A 124 -4.60 0.57 -8.27
N LYS A 125 -4.12 1.48 -9.14
CA LYS A 125 -3.81 1.18 -10.54
C LYS A 125 -2.80 0.04 -10.68
N GLN A 126 -1.77 -0.01 -9.84
CA GLN A 126 -0.78 -1.09 -9.85
C GLN A 126 -1.39 -2.45 -9.47
N LYS A 127 -2.47 -2.46 -8.69
CA LYS A 127 -3.14 -3.68 -8.24
C LYS A 127 -4.38 -4.03 -9.07
N THR A 128 -4.85 -3.12 -9.91
CA THR A 128 -5.90 -3.37 -10.90
C THR A 128 -5.43 -4.44 -11.87
N ARG A 129 -6.31 -5.36 -12.22
CA ARG A 129 -6.07 -6.32 -13.30
C ARG A 129 -7.21 -6.30 -14.31
N ILE A 130 -6.91 -6.75 -15.52
CA ILE A 130 -7.90 -7.02 -16.55
C ILE A 130 -8.02 -8.54 -16.69
N HIS A 131 -9.23 -9.06 -16.53
CA HIS A 131 -9.53 -10.47 -16.66
C HIS A 131 -10.83 -10.61 -17.48
N ASP A 132 -10.81 -11.41 -18.53
CA ASP A 132 -11.93 -11.56 -19.48
C ASP A 132 -12.48 -10.21 -20.00
N GLY A 133 -11.58 -9.27 -20.29
CA GLY A 133 -11.91 -7.92 -20.77
C GLY A 133 -12.58 -7.01 -19.72
N LYS A 134 -12.70 -7.46 -18.47
CA LYS A 134 -13.29 -6.71 -17.36
C LYS A 134 -12.21 -6.23 -16.41
N THR A 135 -12.39 -5.00 -15.91
CA THR A 135 -11.56 -4.47 -14.83
C THR A 135 -11.93 -5.17 -13.53
N GLU A 136 -10.92 -5.70 -12.84
CA GLU A 136 -11.04 -6.29 -11.52
C GLU A 136 -10.14 -5.59 -10.51
N LEU A 137 -10.68 -5.36 -9.31
CA LEU A 137 -9.97 -4.75 -8.18
C LEU A 137 -9.77 -5.75 -7.04
N PRO A 138 -8.66 -5.66 -6.29
CA PRO A 138 -8.41 -6.52 -5.13
C PRO A 138 -9.37 -6.16 -4.00
N VAL A 139 -10.08 -7.15 -3.47
CA VAL A 139 -10.97 -7.00 -2.31
C VAL A 139 -10.14 -6.91 -1.04
N GLY A 140 -10.47 -5.95 -0.17
CA GLY A 140 -9.82 -5.78 1.12
C GLY A 140 -9.36 -4.35 1.37
N VAL A 141 -8.36 -4.23 2.25
CA VAL A 141 -7.81 -2.96 2.75
C VAL A 141 -6.38 -2.79 2.26
N ILE A 142 -6.08 -1.63 1.66
CA ILE A 142 -4.73 -1.23 1.24
C ILE A 142 -4.44 0.13 1.88
N THR A 143 -3.33 0.23 2.61
CA THR A 143 -2.89 1.46 3.29
C THR A 143 -1.39 1.64 3.10
N ASN A 144 -0.89 2.87 3.26
CA ASN A 144 0.55 3.15 3.37
C ASN A 144 1.02 3.37 4.82
N TYR A 145 0.14 3.12 5.79
CA TYR A 145 0.43 3.23 7.21
C TYR A 145 0.15 1.91 7.93
N SER A 146 0.80 1.71 9.07
CA SER A 146 0.65 0.53 9.91
C SER A 146 -0.71 0.51 10.60
N LEU A 147 -1.38 -0.64 10.56
CA LEU A 147 -2.61 -0.86 11.31
C LEU A 147 -2.29 -1.35 12.72
N ILE A 148 -2.70 -0.59 13.73
CA ILE A 148 -2.57 -0.98 15.15
C ILE A 148 -3.50 -2.17 15.40
N GLY A 149 -2.99 -3.23 16.04
CA GLY A 149 -3.79 -4.41 16.42
C GLY A 149 -3.46 -5.72 15.70
N LYS A 150 -2.72 -5.71 14.57
CA LYS A 150 -2.20 -6.97 13.98
C LYS A 150 -1.09 -7.63 14.82
N ALA A 151 -0.44 -6.87 15.71
CA ALA A 151 0.57 -7.39 16.63
C ALA A 151 0.00 -8.02 17.91
N ASN A 152 -1.24 -7.70 18.30
CA ASN A 152 -1.81 -8.07 19.61
C ASN A 152 -2.91 -9.14 19.54
N ALA A 153 -3.25 -9.66 18.36
CA ALA A 153 -4.22 -10.75 18.22
C ALA A 153 -3.58 -12.16 18.43
N ARG A 154 -2.36 -12.22 19.00
CA ARG A 154 -1.63 -13.46 19.32
C ARG A 154 -0.89 -13.34 20.66
N SER A 155 -1.52 -12.72 21.66
CA SER A 155 -1.13 -12.90 23.07
C SER A 155 -2.08 -13.85 23.76
#